data_AF-A0A358KMG3-F1
#
_entry.id   AF-A0A358KMG3-F1
#
_cell.length_a   1.000
_cell.length_b   1.000
_cell.length_c   1.000
_cell.angle_alpha   90.00
_cell.angle_beta   90.00
_cell.angle_gamma   90.00
#
_symmetry.space_group_name_H-M   'P 1'
#
loop_
_entity.id
_entity.type
_entity.pdbx_description
1 polymer ?
#
loop_
_entity_poly.entity_id
_entity_poly.type
_entity_poly.pdbx_seq_one_letter_code
_entity_poly.pdbx_strand_id
1 'polypeptide(L)'
;MDYKDALTKKIYNLISGKWGVPEFEKEYYRYFLEQVPEGSLTLPQSTFYGLVQEKLDWTAESPNEQEKKDGWFNYPEYIEWLKINAQLFQENEEGWYKNHIRRFKN
;
A
#
# COMPACT_ATOMS: atom_id res chain seq x y z
N MET A 1 14.48 -6.27 14.32
CA MET A 1 14.03 -6.43 12.92
C MET A 1 13.31 -5.16 12.55
N ASP A 2 13.62 -4.54 11.41
CA ASP A 2 12.94 -3.32 10.99
C ASP A 2 11.75 -3.68 10.08
N TYR A 3 10.55 -3.66 10.65
CA TYR A 3 9.31 -4.03 9.95
C TYR A 3 8.96 -3.03 8.84
N LYS A 4 9.24 -1.74 9.07
CA LYS A 4 9.04 -0.68 8.09
C LYS A 4 9.93 -0.93 6.87
N ASP A 5 11.21 -1.18 7.09
CA ASP A 5 12.15 -1.44 5.98
C ASP A 5 11.75 -2.68 5.19
N ALA A 6 11.31 -3.74 5.87
CA ALA A 6 10.87 -4.96 5.20
C ALA A 6 9.60 -4.75 4.34
N LEU A 7 8.59 -4.04 4.85
CA LEU A 7 7.37 -3.70 4.09
C LEU A 7 7.69 -2.76 2.92
N THR A 8 8.56 -1.77 3.16
CA THR A 8 9.03 -0.83 2.13
C THR A 8 9.75 -1.57 1.01
N LYS A 9 10.64 -2.51 1.34
CA LYS A 9 11.34 -3.33 0.36
C LYS A 9 10.38 -4.14 -0.53
N LYS A 10 9.30 -4.68 0.04
CA LYS A 10 8.27 -5.42 -0.70
C LYS A 10 7.55 -4.50 -1.70
N ILE A 11 7.18 -3.29 -1.28
CA ILE A 11 6.60 -2.26 -2.14
C ILE A 11 7.54 -1.92 -3.31
N TYR A 12 8.84 -1.70 -3.03
CA TYR A 12 9.80 -1.39 -4.09
C TYR A 12 10.11 -2.57 -5.03
N ASN A 13 9.99 -3.82 -4.57
CA ASN A 13 10.06 -4.97 -5.48
C ASN A 13 8.91 -4.95 -6.50
N LEU A 14 7.69 -4.56 -6.09
CA LEU A 14 6.57 -4.38 -7.03
C LEU A 14 6.82 -3.18 -7.96
N ILE A 15 7.15 -2.01 -7.42
CA ILE A 15 7.36 -0.78 -8.22
C ILE A 15 8.47 -0.95 -9.26
N SER A 16 9.54 -1.69 -8.93
CA SER A 16 10.65 -1.95 -9.85
C SER A 16 10.36 -3.04 -10.89
N GLY A 17 9.18 -3.67 -10.86
CA GLY A 17 8.81 -4.77 -11.74
C GLY A 17 9.50 -6.10 -11.42
N LYS A 18 10.19 -6.19 -10.27
CA LYS A 18 10.77 -7.45 -9.80
C LYS A 18 9.68 -8.46 -9.42
N TRP A 19 8.55 -7.97 -8.92
CA TRP A 19 7.36 -8.75 -8.60
C TRP A 19 6.17 -8.27 -9.42
N GLY A 20 5.30 -9.21 -9.81
CA GLY A 20 3.95 -8.89 -10.27
C GLY A 20 3.00 -8.65 -9.08
N VAL A 21 1.82 -8.08 -9.35
CA VAL A 21 0.80 -7.82 -8.31
C VAL A 21 0.40 -9.09 -7.53
N PRO A 22 0.18 -10.27 -8.16
CA PRO A 22 -0.15 -11.49 -7.41
C PRO A 22 0.96 -11.97 -6.46
N GLU A 23 2.22 -11.84 -6.85
CA GLU A 23 3.36 -12.19 -5.99
C GLU A 23 3.48 -11.20 -4.83
N PHE A 24 3.31 -9.90 -5.13
CA PHE A 24 3.31 -8.86 -4.12
C PHE A 24 2.20 -9.08 -3.09
N GLU A 25 0.96 -9.34 -3.49
CA GLU A 25 -0.17 -9.60 -2.59
C GLU A 25 0.15 -10.70 -1.59
N LYS A 26 0.56 -11.86 -2.09
CA LYS A 26 0.94 -13.01 -1.26
C LYS A 26 2.05 -12.67 -0.27
N GLU A 27 3.14 -12.07 -0.75
CA GLU A 27 4.33 -11.77 0.05
C GLU A 27 4.11 -10.62 1.03
N TYR A 28 3.24 -9.66 0.69
CA TYR A 28 2.89 -8.51 1.50
C TYR A 28 1.91 -8.90 2.60
N TYR A 29 0.82 -9.62 2.28
CA TYR A 29 -0.21 -9.99 3.25
C TYR A 29 0.36 -10.91 4.32
N ARG A 30 1.10 -11.94 3.90
CA ARG A 30 1.78 -12.84 4.83
C ARG A 30 2.69 -12.10 5.80
N TYR A 31 3.43 -11.10 5.32
CA TYR A 31 4.34 -10.37 6.19
C TYR A 31 3.58 -9.40 7.10
N PHE A 32 2.69 -8.58 6.54
CA PHE A 32 1.97 -7.54 7.27
C PHE A 32 1.01 -8.11 8.32
N LEU A 33 0.33 -9.21 8.02
CA LEU A 33 -0.67 -9.81 8.93
C LEU A 33 -0.05 -10.80 9.93
N GLU A 34 0.95 -11.59 9.53
CA GLU A 34 1.47 -12.67 10.39
C GLU A 34 2.77 -12.32 11.11
N GLN A 35 3.57 -11.39 10.59
CA GLN A 35 4.94 -11.16 11.07
C GLN A 35 5.15 -9.80 11.73
N VAL A 36 4.24 -8.84 11.55
CA VAL A 36 4.32 -7.52 12.18
C VAL A 36 3.54 -7.56 13.50
N PRO A 37 4.20 -7.47 14.67
CA PRO A 37 3.52 -7.44 15.96
C PRO A 37 2.68 -6.18 16.13
N GLU A 38 1.61 -6.27 16.92
CA GLU A 38 0.81 -5.10 17.29
C GLU A 38 1.69 -4.04 17.99
N GLY A 39 1.52 -2.77 17.60
CA GLY A 39 2.27 -1.64 18.17
C GLY A 39 3.73 -1.52 17.70
N SER A 40 4.22 -2.39 16.81
CA SER A 40 5.60 -2.30 16.29
C SER A 40 5.79 -1.20 15.24
N LEU A 41 4.70 -0.64 14.73
CA LEU A 41 4.66 0.44 13.74
C LEU A 41 4.04 1.69 14.36
N THR A 42 4.55 2.86 13.98
CA THR A 42 3.92 4.14 14.35
C THR A 42 2.54 4.26 13.71
N LEU A 43 1.70 5.16 14.22
CA LEU A 43 0.37 5.39 13.63
C LEU A 43 0.43 5.79 12.14
N PRO A 44 1.32 6.71 11.70
CA PRO A 44 1.52 6.97 10.27
C PRO A 44 1.89 5.72 9.46
N GLN A 45 2.81 4.89 9.97
CA GLN A 45 3.28 3.68 9.28
C GLN A 45 2.17 2.64 9.16
N SER A 46 1.51 2.31 10.27
CA SER A 46 0.37 1.37 10.29
C SER A 46 -0.72 1.83 9.34
N THR A 47 -0.99 3.15 9.28
CA THR A 47 -2.00 3.71 8.39
C THR A 47 -1.59 3.62 6.92
N PHE A 48 -0.33 3.95 6.59
CA PHE A 48 0.17 3.82 5.23
C PHE A 48 0.13 2.37 4.74
N TYR A 49 0.71 1.44 5.50
CA TYR A 49 0.75 0.02 5.11
C TYR A 49 -0.63 -0.65 5.12
N GLY A 50 -1.51 -0.24 6.02
CA GLY A 50 -2.92 -0.62 5.99
C GLY A 50 -3.62 -0.15 4.71
N LEU A 51 -3.37 1.10 4.28
CA LEU A 51 -3.95 1.63 3.04
C LEU A 51 -3.39 0.95 1.79
N VAL A 52 -2.11 0.53 1.80
CA VAL A 52 -1.52 -0.27 0.72
C VAL A 52 -2.25 -1.59 0.56
N GLN A 53 -2.57 -2.27 1.68
CA GLN A 53 -3.38 -3.49 1.68
C GLN A 53 -4.81 -3.21 1.21
N GLU A 54 -5.46 -2.19 1.77
CA GLU A 54 -6.83 -1.82 1.40
C GLU A 54 -6.94 -1.54 -0.10
N LYS A 55 -6.02 -0.76 -0.69
CA LYS A 55 -6.05 -0.52 -2.14
C LYS A 55 -5.78 -1.77 -2.96
N LEU A 56 -4.99 -2.71 -2.44
CA LEU A 56 -4.75 -3.98 -3.11
C LEU A 56 -6.00 -4.87 -3.11
N ASP A 57 -6.79 -4.88 -2.02
CA ASP A 57 -8.08 -5.58 -1.95
C ASP A 57 -9.09 -5.08 -3.00
N TRP A 58 -8.93 -3.85 -3.48
CA TRP A 58 -9.75 -3.22 -4.54
C TRP A 58 -8.99 -3.13 -5.88
N THR A 59 -8.16 -4.12 -6.18
CA THR A 59 -7.37 -4.18 -7.42
C THR A 59 -7.62 -5.50 -8.16
N ALA A 60 -7.90 -5.42 -9.46
CA ALA A 60 -8.00 -6.57 -10.35
C ALA A 60 -7.04 -6.42 -11.54
N GLU A 61 -6.67 -7.52 -12.22
CA GLU A 61 -5.86 -7.42 -13.44
C GLU A 61 -6.61 -6.65 -14.54
N SER A 62 -7.88 -7.00 -14.73
CA SER A 62 -8.78 -6.40 -15.71
C SER A 62 -10.17 -6.21 -15.07
N PRO A 63 -10.38 -5.15 -14.27
CA PRO A 63 -11.66 -4.90 -13.64
C PRO A 63 -12.73 -4.63 -14.69
N ASN A 64 -13.91 -5.19 -14.48
CA ASN A 64 -15.09 -4.97 -15.32
C ASN A 64 -15.68 -3.56 -15.12
N GLU A 65 -16.70 -3.20 -15.90
CA GLU A 65 -17.31 -1.86 -15.83
C GLU A 65 -17.89 -1.51 -14.46
N GLN A 66 -18.45 -2.49 -13.74
CA GLN A 66 -19.02 -2.27 -12.42
C GLN A 66 -17.90 -2.07 -11.38
N GLU A 67 -16.88 -2.91 -11.40
CA GLU A 67 -15.68 -2.76 -10.56
C GLU A 67 -15.02 -1.40 -10.77
N LYS A 68 -14.90 -0.93 -12.03
CA LYS A 68 -14.42 0.43 -12.33
C LYS A 68 -15.30 1.52 -11.73
N LYS A 69 -16.63 1.39 -11.80
CA LYS A 69 -17.57 2.35 -11.18
C LYS A 69 -17.45 2.36 -9.65
N ASP A 70 -17.15 1.21 -9.07
CA ASP A 70 -16.95 1.03 -7.62
C ASP A 70 -15.53 1.45 -7.17
N GLY A 71 -14.70 1.93 -8.10
CA GLY A 71 -13.38 2.51 -7.81
C GLY A 71 -12.23 1.51 -7.80
N TRP A 72 -12.40 0.33 -8.40
CA TRP A 72 -11.33 -0.66 -8.50
C TRP A 72 -10.20 -0.19 -9.41
N PHE A 73 -8.97 -0.46 -8.98
CA PHE A 73 -7.79 -0.28 -9.81
C PHE A 73 -7.58 -1.47 -10.74
N ASN A 74 -7.01 -1.20 -11.91
CA ASN A 74 -6.23 -2.22 -12.61
C ASN A 74 -4.79 -2.25 -12.08
N TYR A 75 -4.01 -3.29 -12.44
CA TYR A 75 -2.63 -3.42 -11.96
C TYR A 75 -1.74 -2.19 -12.25
N PRO A 76 -1.72 -1.61 -13.48
CA PRO A 76 -0.96 -0.37 -13.73
C PRO A 76 -1.37 0.81 -12.85
N GLU A 77 -2.67 1.03 -12.66
CA GLU A 77 -3.19 2.12 -11.82
C GLU A 77 -2.78 1.93 -10.36
N TYR A 78 -2.86 0.71 -9.83
CA TYR A 78 -2.41 0.40 -8.47
C TYR A 78 -0.92 0.67 -8.30
N ILE A 79 -0.08 0.22 -9.24
CA ILE A 79 1.37 0.41 -9.19
C ILE A 79 1.72 1.90 -9.24
N GLU A 80 1.07 2.68 -10.09
CA GLU A 80 1.31 4.13 -10.17
C GLU A 80 0.86 4.86 -8.90
N TRP A 81 -0.32 4.51 -8.37
CA TRP A 81 -0.80 5.04 -7.09
C TRP A 81 0.19 4.72 -5.96
N LEU A 82 0.68 3.47 -5.90
CA LEU A 82 1.61 3.01 -4.88
C LEU A 82 2.95 3.72 -5.00
N LYS A 83 3.45 3.93 -6.21
CA LYS A 83 4.70 4.67 -6.48
C LYS A 83 4.64 6.10 -5.95
N ILE A 84 3.57 6.84 -6.26
CA ILE A 84 3.36 8.22 -5.80
C ILE A 84 3.27 8.26 -4.27
N ASN A 85 2.44 7.40 -3.67
CA ASN A 85 2.21 7.41 -2.23
C ASN A 85 3.43 6.93 -1.44
N ALA A 86 4.14 5.92 -1.93
CA ALA A 86 5.38 5.46 -1.31
C ALA A 86 6.45 6.56 -1.31
N GLN A 87 6.61 7.29 -2.41
CA GLN A 87 7.53 8.42 -2.46
C GLN A 87 7.16 9.50 -1.44
N LEU A 88 5.91 9.97 -1.45
CA LEU A 88 5.44 11.00 -0.52
C LEU A 88 5.58 10.58 0.96
N PHE A 89 5.30 9.31 1.25
CA PHE A 89 5.45 8.75 2.59
C PHE A 89 6.92 8.69 3.04
N GLN A 90 7.85 8.28 2.16
CA GLN A 90 9.28 8.27 2.48
C GLN A 90 9.85 9.68 2.67
N GLU A 91 9.36 10.68 1.93
CA GLU A 91 9.79 12.07 2.06
C GLU A 91 9.35 12.69 3.38
N ASN A 92 8.11 12.43 3.82
CA ASN A 92 7.55 12.96 5.07
C ASN A 92 6.36 12.13 5.58
N GLU A 93 6.61 11.14 6.44
CA GLU A 93 5.57 10.26 6.99
C GLU A 93 4.43 11.03 7.66
N GLU A 94 4.77 12.02 8.49
CA GLU A 94 3.82 12.84 9.24
C GLU A 94 3.01 13.76 8.32
N GLY A 95 3.66 14.34 7.31
CA GLY A 95 3.02 15.17 6.30
C GLY A 95 2.06 14.35 5.44
N TRP A 96 2.48 13.18 4.99
CA TRP A 96 1.64 12.24 4.24
C TRP A 96 0.40 11.88 5.04
N TYR A 97 0.57 11.46 6.31
CA TYR A 97 -0.53 11.06 7.19
C TYR A 97 -1.53 12.20 7.41
N LYS A 98 -1.06 13.42 7.72
CA LYS A 98 -1.92 14.59 7.91
C LYS A 98 -2.71 14.94 6.65
N ASN A 99 -2.11 14.81 5.47
CA ASN A 99 -2.75 15.16 4.21
C ASN A 99 -3.75 14.10 3.73
N HIS A 100 -3.47 12.81 3.95
CA HIS A 100 -4.30 11.72 3.46
C HIS A 100 -5.40 11.29 4.43
N ILE A 101 -5.23 11.52 5.74
CA ILE A 101 -6.21 11.08 6.75
C ILE A 101 -7.03 12.23 7.31
N ARG A 102 -6.44 13.43 7.47
CA ARG A 102 -7.16 14.57 8.07
C ARG A 102 -8.17 15.23 7.12
N ARG A 103 -8.06 14.97 5.80
CA ARG A 103 -9.04 15.44 4.81
C ARG A 103 -10.38 14.69 4.85
N PHE A 104 -10.48 13.56 5.53
CA PHE A 104 -11.72 12.78 5.68
C PHE A 104 -12.54 13.14 6.94
N LYS A 105 -12.04 14.07 7.79
CA LYS A 105 -12.72 14.48 9.03
C LYS A 105 -13.28 15.91 9.02
N ASN A 106 -13.27 16.60 7.88
CA ASN A 106 -13.83 17.94 7.71
C ASN A 106 -15.01 17.93 6.73
#